data_AF-A0A960ESD4-F1
#
_entry.id   AF-A0A960ESD4-F1
#
_cell.length_a   1.000
_cell.length_b   1.000
_cell.length_c   1.000
_cell.angle_alpha   90.00
_cell.angle_beta   90.00
_cell.angle_gamma   90.00
#
_symmetry.space_group_name_H-M   'P 1'
#
loop_
_entity.id
_entity.type
_entity.pdbx_description
1 polymer ?
#
loop_
_entity_poly.entity_id
_entity_poly.type
_entity_poly.pdbx_seq_one_letter_code
_entity_poly.pdbx_strand_id
1 'polypeptide(L)'
;MRTNFRRTATGLAVASALALLASAPASAHIEPDVEKVQAGQEATVGFVVEHGCDGAATTRIEIKVPDDVTDFAAGTLDGWTSKVEGHVVSFEGNLPDHTELGFPVRFTAPSAATTLRFPIVQTCGDVEVSWLGESEEDEHPAPVVEVTGSATATTSATTAPGSTTSELVEPMGTTPPETTATTTTSEVAIPVGEDKGDDDSDPAVPIIIGGVVVLAVIGGGIAFARSRKGQGDGDDSAA
;
A
#
# COMPACT_ATOMS: atom_id res chain seq x y z
N MET A 1 24.20 0.81 59.72
CA MET A 1 23.27 0.22 58.75
C MET A 1 22.39 1.33 58.15
N ARG A 2 22.84 2.00 57.07
CA ARG A 2 22.06 2.99 56.31
C ARG A 2 22.47 2.97 54.83
N THR A 3 21.85 2.03 54.13
CA THR A 3 21.23 2.15 52.79
C THR A 3 22.03 2.69 51.59
N ASN A 4 22.60 1.75 50.84
CA ASN A 4 23.13 1.86 49.47
C ASN A 4 22.03 2.06 48.39
N PHE A 5 21.11 3.02 48.54
CA PHE A 5 19.94 3.15 47.64
C PHE A 5 20.10 4.16 46.50
N ARG A 6 21.29 4.74 46.28
CA ARG A 6 21.50 5.85 45.32
C ARG A 6 22.15 5.45 43.99
N ARG A 7 22.42 4.16 43.74
CA ARG A 7 23.16 3.71 42.53
C ARG A 7 22.31 3.00 41.46
N THR A 8 21.01 2.82 41.69
CA THR A 8 20.11 2.06 40.80
C THR A 8 19.12 2.92 40.00
N ALA A 9 19.26 4.25 40.00
CA ALA A 9 18.35 5.15 39.28
C ALA A 9 18.89 5.64 37.92
N THR A 10 20.20 5.52 37.66
CA THR A 10 20.83 6.08 36.45
C THR A 10 20.87 5.11 35.26
N GLY A 11 20.61 3.82 35.48
CA GLY A 11 20.64 2.81 34.41
C GLY A 11 19.36 2.75 33.56
N LEU A 12 18.20 3.11 34.12
CA LEU A 12 16.91 2.99 33.43
C LEU A 12 16.63 4.14 32.46
N ALA A 13 17.18 5.34 32.67
CA ALA A 13 16.89 6.51 31.85
C ALA A 13 17.58 6.48 30.46
N VAL A 14 18.74 5.80 30.35
CA VAL A 14 19.47 5.69 29.08
C VAL A 14 18.82 4.65 28.15
N ALA A 15 18.22 3.60 28.70
CA ALA A 15 17.57 2.55 27.92
C ALA A 15 16.29 3.04 27.22
N SER A 16 15.53 3.95 27.83
CA SER A 16 14.29 4.48 27.25
C SER A 16 14.52 5.51 26.13
N ALA A 17 15.66 6.20 26.11
CA ALA A 17 15.97 7.18 25.06
C ALA A 17 16.39 6.52 23.73
N LEU A 18 16.93 5.31 23.77
CA LEU A 18 17.35 4.55 22.58
C LEU A 18 16.19 3.85 21.86
N ALA A 19 15.04 3.64 22.52
CA ALA A 19 13.88 2.97 21.93
C ALA A 19 13.01 3.88 21.03
N LEU A 20 13.16 5.21 21.11
CA LEU A 20 12.38 6.18 20.34
C LEU A 20 12.99 6.52 18.96
N LEU A 21 14.16 5.97 18.62
CA LEU A 21 14.85 6.22 17.35
C LEU A 21 14.50 5.19 16.25
N ALA A 22 13.53 4.30 16.50
CA ALA A 22 13.17 3.22 15.57
C ALA A 22 11.77 3.35 14.95
N SER A 23 11.13 4.52 15.02
CA SER A 23 10.06 4.85 14.06
C SER A 23 10.73 5.19 12.73
N ALA A 24 11.16 4.17 12.00
CA ALA A 24 11.33 4.33 10.57
C ALA A 24 9.95 4.73 10.01
N PRO A 25 9.87 5.67 9.06
CA PRO A 25 8.65 5.76 8.25
C PRO A 25 8.38 4.36 7.70
N ALA A 26 7.17 3.86 7.88
CA ALA A 26 6.73 2.72 7.09
C ALA A 26 6.78 3.22 5.64
N SER A 27 7.75 2.74 4.86
CA SER A 27 7.78 2.98 3.42
C SER A 27 6.45 2.47 2.86
N ALA A 28 5.59 3.36 2.40
CA ALA A 28 4.51 2.97 1.50
C ALA A 28 5.08 3.12 0.11
N HIS A 29 5.40 2.02 -0.54
CA HIS A 29 5.64 2.08 -1.96
C HIS A 29 4.29 1.94 -2.68
N ILE A 30 4.30 2.08 -4.00
CA ILE A 30 3.17 1.60 -4.81
C ILE A 30 3.62 0.30 -5.44
N GLU A 31 3.00 -0.80 -5.04
CA GLU A 31 3.30 -2.13 -5.55
C GLU A 31 2.23 -2.61 -6.53
N PRO A 32 2.60 -3.41 -7.54
CA PRO A 32 1.62 -4.16 -8.31
C PRO A 32 1.06 -5.31 -7.47
N ASP A 33 -0.25 -5.54 -7.52
CA ASP A 33 -0.91 -6.72 -6.94
C ASP A 33 -0.48 -8.03 -7.61
N VAL A 34 0.00 -7.95 -8.85
CA VAL A 34 0.55 -9.03 -9.66
C VAL A 34 1.93 -8.62 -10.17
N GLU A 35 2.96 -9.18 -9.55
CA GLU A 35 4.36 -8.87 -9.89
C GLU A 35 4.85 -9.56 -11.17
N LYS A 36 4.12 -10.59 -11.66
CA LYS A 36 4.55 -11.43 -12.79
C LYS A 36 3.41 -11.69 -13.76
N VAL A 37 3.65 -11.42 -15.04
CA VAL A 37 2.72 -11.71 -16.14
C VAL A 37 3.38 -12.61 -17.20
N GLN A 38 2.57 -13.28 -18.01
CA GLN A 38 3.07 -14.16 -19.07
C GLN A 38 3.31 -13.38 -20.36
N ALA A 39 4.43 -13.63 -21.03
CA ALA A 39 4.75 -12.96 -22.29
C ALA A 39 3.68 -13.22 -23.36
N GLY A 40 3.25 -12.13 -24.01
CA GLY A 40 2.25 -12.13 -25.08
C GLY A 40 0.80 -12.30 -24.62
N GLN A 41 0.53 -12.33 -23.32
CA GLN A 41 -0.82 -12.49 -22.78
C GLN A 41 -1.40 -11.18 -22.28
N GLU A 42 -2.73 -11.08 -22.32
CA GLU A 42 -3.45 -10.02 -21.63
C GLU A 42 -3.35 -10.23 -20.11
N ALA A 43 -3.10 -9.13 -19.40
CA ALA A 43 -3.07 -9.08 -17.95
C ALA A 43 -3.88 -7.87 -17.46
N THR A 44 -4.30 -7.92 -16.20
CA THR A 44 -4.77 -6.74 -15.46
C THR A 44 -3.97 -6.68 -14.17
N VAL A 45 -3.31 -5.56 -13.94
CA VAL A 45 -2.46 -5.32 -12.76
C VAL A 45 -3.02 -4.11 -12.02
N GLY A 46 -3.36 -4.28 -10.75
CA GLY A 46 -3.69 -3.21 -9.83
C GLY A 46 -2.44 -2.63 -9.20
N PHE A 47 -2.19 -1.34 -9.41
CA PHE A 47 -1.13 -0.63 -8.69
C PHE A 47 -1.69 -0.11 -7.37
N VAL A 48 -1.18 -0.65 -6.26
CA VAL A 48 -1.78 -0.50 -4.93
C VAL A 48 -1.20 0.72 -4.23
N VAL A 49 -2.07 1.67 -3.91
CA VAL A 49 -1.70 2.85 -3.11
C VAL A 49 -2.18 2.60 -1.70
N GLU A 50 -1.26 2.55 -0.73
CA GLU A 50 -1.58 2.27 0.67
C GLU A 50 -1.96 3.53 1.48
N HIS A 51 -1.42 4.69 1.11
CA HIS A 51 -1.66 5.94 1.83
C HIS A 51 -1.69 7.16 0.92
N GLY A 52 -2.23 8.25 1.47
CA GLY A 52 -2.18 9.57 0.88
C GLY A 52 -0.80 10.23 0.98
N CYS A 53 -0.65 11.44 0.49
CA CYS A 53 0.61 12.18 0.53
C CYS A 53 0.60 13.09 1.76
N ASP A 54 1.55 12.92 2.68
CA ASP A 54 1.65 13.72 3.92
C ASP A 54 0.33 13.78 4.72
N GLY A 55 -0.46 12.71 4.71
CA GLY A 55 -1.76 12.62 5.37
C GLY A 55 -2.95 13.19 4.58
N ALA A 56 -2.72 13.73 3.38
CA ALA A 56 -3.77 14.21 2.48
C ALA A 56 -4.31 13.08 1.59
N ALA A 57 -5.62 13.05 1.37
CA ALA A 57 -6.27 12.06 0.51
C ALA A 57 -5.73 12.09 -0.93
N THR A 58 -5.55 10.92 -1.53
CA THR A 58 -5.18 10.80 -2.95
C THR A 58 -6.38 11.14 -3.82
N THR A 59 -6.21 12.11 -4.72
CA THR A 59 -7.26 12.62 -5.61
C THR A 59 -7.04 12.26 -7.07
N ARG A 60 -5.79 11.98 -7.47
CA ARG A 60 -5.46 11.53 -8.83
C ARG A 60 -4.28 10.56 -8.80
N ILE A 61 -4.36 9.54 -9.66
CA ILE A 61 -3.27 8.65 -10.01
C ILE A 61 -3.06 8.70 -11.52
N GLU A 62 -1.83 8.93 -11.96
CA GLU A 62 -1.44 8.92 -13.36
C GLU A 62 -0.34 7.89 -13.58
N ILE A 63 -0.64 6.88 -14.40
CA ILE A 63 0.23 5.73 -14.62
C ILE A 63 0.75 5.80 -16.05
N LYS A 64 2.07 5.97 -16.19
CA LYS A 64 2.72 5.92 -17.49
C LYS A 64 2.91 4.46 -17.89
N VAL A 65 2.23 4.08 -18.97
CA VAL A 65 2.29 2.76 -19.56
C VAL A 65 3.55 2.64 -20.43
N PRO A 66 4.39 1.60 -20.23
CA PRO A 66 5.59 1.34 -21.03
C PRO A 66 5.32 1.28 -22.53
N ASP A 67 6.30 1.65 -23.35
CA ASP A 67 6.13 1.63 -24.81
C ASP A 67 6.07 0.20 -25.38
N ASP A 68 6.57 -0.79 -24.64
CA ASP A 68 6.64 -2.20 -25.05
C ASP A 68 5.32 -2.97 -24.82
N VAL A 69 4.34 -2.38 -24.12
CA VAL A 69 3.02 -3.00 -23.94
C VAL A 69 2.02 -2.45 -24.97
N THR A 70 0.99 -3.24 -25.25
CA THR A 70 -0.04 -2.91 -26.25
C THR A 70 -1.44 -3.09 -25.69
N ASP A 71 -2.45 -2.58 -26.41
CA ASP A 71 -3.87 -2.74 -26.07
C ASP A 71 -4.22 -2.39 -24.61
N PHE A 72 -3.57 -1.37 -24.06
CA PHE A 72 -3.78 -0.99 -22.67
C PHE A 72 -5.03 -0.14 -22.46
N ALA A 73 -5.64 -0.30 -21.29
CA ALA A 73 -6.83 0.44 -20.88
C ALA A 73 -6.88 0.60 -19.36
N ALA A 74 -7.55 1.66 -18.91
CA ALA A 74 -7.97 1.75 -17.52
C ALA A 74 -8.95 0.61 -17.18
N GLY A 75 -8.72 -0.07 -16.07
CA GLY A 75 -9.72 -0.96 -15.48
C GLY A 75 -10.87 -0.17 -14.85
N THR A 76 -11.97 -0.87 -14.57
CA THR A 76 -13.12 -0.29 -13.87
C THR A 76 -12.83 -0.19 -12.39
N LEU A 77 -13.09 0.98 -11.80
CA LEU A 77 -12.90 1.24 -10.38
C LEU A 77 -14.10 2.04 -9.86
N ASP A 78 -14.82 1.50 -8.88
CA ASP A 78 -16.08 2.08 -8.40
C ASP A 78 -15.85 3.45 -7.76
N GLY A 79 -16.67 4.43 -8.13
CA GLY A 79 -16.53 5.81 -7.65
C GLY A 79 -15.36 6.61 -8.24
N TRP A 80 -14.59 6.04 -9.17
CA TRP A 80 -13.47 6.72 -9.86
C TRP A 80 -13.78 6.96 -11.34
N THR A 81 -13.33 8.10 -11.86
CA THR A 81 -13.34 8.40 -13.28
C THR A 81 -11.98 8.08 -13.87
N SER A 82 -11.93 7.29 -14.95
CA SER A 82 -10.68 6.98 -15.63
C SER A 82 -10.62 7.52 -17.04
N LYS A 83 -9.40 7.83 -17.51
CA LYS A 83 -9.12 8.30 -18.87
C LYS A 83 -7.82 7.69 -19.36
N VAL A 84 -7.68 7.64 -20.69
CA VAL A 84 -6.43 7.26 -21.36
C VAL A 84 -6.09 8.37 -22.34
N GLU A 85 -4.94 9.00 -22.14
CA GLU A 85 -4.42 10.07 -23.00
C GLU A 85 -2.96 9.76 -23.36
N GLY A 86 -2.71 9.51 -24.65
CA GLY A 86 -1.41 9.01 -25.08
C GLY A 86 -1.08 7.68 -24.41
N HIS A 87 0.05 7.62 -23.68
CA HIS A 87 0.50 6.45 -22.92
C HIS A 87 0.25 6.62 -21.40
N VAL A 88 -0.64 7.51 -21.00
CA VAL A 88 -0.96 7.72 -19.59
C VAL A 88 -2.39 7.24 -19.33
N VAL A 89 -2.52 6.39 -18.33
CA VAL A 89 -3.81 5.98 -17.77
C VAL A 89 -4.02 6.78 -16.49
N SER A 90 -5.07 7.59 -16.42
CA SER A 90 -5.37 8.40 -15.26
C SER A 90 -6.65 7.94 -14.55
N PHE A 91 -6.65 8.06 -13.22
CA PHE A 91 -7.78 7.84 -12.35
C PHE A 91 -7.99 9.07 -11.48
N GLU A 92 -9.21 9.62 -11.47
CA GLU A 92 -9.61 10.75 -10.63
C GLU A 92 -10.75 10.34 -9.70
N GLY A 93 -10.62 10.70 -8.42
CA GLY A 93 -11.53 10.26 -7.37
C GLY A 93 -11.07 10.74 -6.00
N ASN A 94 -11.35 9.96 -4.97
CA ASN A 94 -10.95 10.29 -3.60
C ASN A 94 -10.66 9.01 -2.82
N LEU A 95 -9.38 8.78 -2.52
CA LEU A 95 -8.92 7.75 -1.58
C LEU A 95 -8.52 8.45 -0.28
N PRO A 96 -9.27 8.29 0.82
CA PRO A 96 -8.85 8.80 2.11
C PRO A 96 -7.47 8.26 2.50
N ASP A 97 -6.74 9.05 3.28
CA ASP A 97 -5.48 8.56 3.84
C ASP A 97 -5.69 7.30 4.69
N HIS A 98 -4.64 6.48 4.81
CA HIS A 98 -4.63 5.17 5.48
C HIS A 98 -5.66 4.16 4.93
N THR A 99 -6.11 4.35 3.69
CA THR A 99 -6.97 3.40 2.98
C THR A 99 -6.21 2.91 1.76
N GLU A 100 -6.18 1.60 1.58
CA GLU A 100 -5.54 0.97 0.43
C GLU A 100 -6.51 0.83 -0.75
N LEU A 101 -6.02 1.10 -1.96
CA LEU A 101 -6.77 0.83 -3.19
C LEU A 101 -5.84 0.51 -4.36
N GLY A 102 -6.16 -0.57 -5.07
CA GLY A 102 -5.52 -0.92 -6.34
C GLY A 102 -6.12 -0.16 -7.52
N PHE A 103 -5.26 0.42 -8.35
CA PHE A 103 -5.62 1.12 -9.59
C PHE A 103 -5.37 0.20 -10.79
N PRO A 104 -6.40 -0.48 -11.32
CA PRO A 104 -6.23 -1.54 -12.30
C PRO A 104 -5.89 -1.01 -13.70
N VAL A 105 -4.81 -1.51 -14.30
CA VAL A 105 -4.50 -1.29 -15.72
C VAL A 105 -4.52 -2.64 -16.43
N ARG A 106 -5.34 -2.73 -17.48
CA ARG A 106 -5.34 -3.86 -18.42
C ARG A 106 -4.34 -3.58 -19.52
N PHE A 107 -3.59 -4.58 -19.97
CA PHE A 107 -2.70 -4.48 -21.13
C PHE A 107 -2.34 -5.87 -21.68
N THR A 108 -1.88 -5.90 -22.93
CA THR A 108 -1.20 -7.06 -23.52
C THR A 108 0.30 -6.94 -23.28
N ALA A 109 0.86 -7.92 -22.56
CA ALA A 109 2.29 -7.98 -22.26
C ALA A 109 3.12 -8.24 -23.52
N PRO A 110 4.37 -7.74 -23.61
CA PRO A 110 5.26 -8.03 -24.72
C PRO A 110 5.50 -9.54 -24.86
N SER A 111 5.76 -9.99 -26.09
CA SER A 111 6.02 -11.41 -26.37
C SER A 111 7.39 -11.90 -25.90
N ALA A 112 8.32 -10.99 -25.63
CA ALA A 112 9.63 -11.29 -25.07
C ALA A 112 9.60 -11.16 -23.55
N ALA A 113 10.39 -12.01 -22.87
CA ALA A 113 10.63 -11.83 -21.44
C ALA A 113 11.35 -10.51 -21.20
N THR A 114 10.84 -9.70 -20.28
CA THR A 114 11.36 -8.38 -19.96
C THR A 114 10.82 -7.91 -18.61
N THR A 115 11.37 -6.80 -18.12
CA THR A 115 10.91 -6.12 -16.91
C THR A 115 10.19 -4.84 -17.34
N LEU A 116 8.91 -4.72 -16.98
CA LEU A 116 8.10 -3.54 -17.26
C LEU A 116 8.09 -2.62 -16.04
N ARG A 117 8.50 -1.37 -16.21
CA ARG A 117 8.46 -0.35 -15.15
C ARG A 117 7.32 0.61 -15.41
N PHE A 118 6.49 0.87 -14.41
CA PHE A 118 5.32 1.74 -14.51
C PHE A 118 5.55 2.98 -13.64
N PRO A 119 6.06 4.09 -14.19
CA PRO A 119 6.17 5.33 -13.45
C PRO A 119 4.78 5.87 -13.09
N ILE A 120 4.60 6.29 -11.83
CA ILE A 120 3.31 6.77 -11.33
C ILE A 120 3.47 8.16 -10.72
N VAL A 121 2.53 9.05 -11.01
CA VAL A 121 2.36 10.31 -10.28
C VAL A 121 1.10 10.20 -9.42
N GLN A 122 1.27 10.45 -8.12
CA GLN A 122 0.20 10.49 -7.14
C GLN A 122 -0.05 11.92 -6.72
N THR A 123 -1.25 12.43 -6.98
CA THR A 123 -1.68 13.76 -6.54
C THR A 123 -2.60 13.64 -5.33
N CYS A 124 -2.30 14.39 -4.28
CA CYS A 124 -3.08 14.48 -3.05
C CYS A 124 -3.44 15.95 -2.76
N GLY A 125 -4.51 16.44 -3.40
CA GLY A 125 -4.84 17.87 -3.37
C GLY A 125 -3.77 18.71 -4.04
N ASP A 126 -3.07 19.55 -3.27
CA ASP A 126 -1.99 20.43 -3.74
C ASP A 126 -0.60 19.78 -3.68
N VAL A 127 -0.50 18.56 -3.14
CA VAL A 127 0.76 17.81 -3.00
C VAL A 127 0.85 16.76 -4.11
N GLU A 128 2.06 16.53 -4.61
CA GLU A 128 2.35 15.52 -5.63
C GLU A 128 3.56 14.69 -5.22
N VAL A 129 3.46 13.37 -5.41
CA VAL A 129 4.54 12.40 -5.19
C VAL A 129 4.80 11.66 -6.51
N SER A 130 6.07 11.57 -6.88
CA SER A 130 6.54 11.01 -8.15
C SER A 130 7.25 9.67 -7.92
N TRP A 131 6.54 8.58 -8.19
CA TRP A 131 7.03 7.20 -8.14
C TRP A 131 7.74 6.83 -9.44
N LEU A 132 8.92 7.43 -9.64
CA LEU A 132 9.69 7.34 -10.89
C LEU A 132 11.06 6.67 -10.70
N GLY A 133 11.42 6.30 -9.46
CA GLY A 133 12.72 5.73 -9.11
C GLY A 133 13.05 4.47 -9.90
N GLU A 134 14.33 4.31 -10.22
CA GLU A 134 14.85 3.18 -11.00
C GLU A 134 15.27 2.02 -10.10
N SER A 135 15.70 2.31 -8.88
CA SER A 135 16.08 1.33 -7.87
C SER A 135 14.97 1.15 -6.84
N GLU A 136 14.84 -0.05 -6.29
CA GLU A 136 13.95 -0.33 -5.14
C GLU A 136 14.40 0.40 -3.86
N GLU A 137 15.64 0.92 -3.85
CA GLU A 137 16.21 1.71 -2.76
C GLU A 137 15.90 3.21 -2.88
N ASP A 138 15.34 3.65 -4.02
CA ASP A 138 14.93 5.05 -4.19
C ASP A 138 13.77 5.37 -3.25
N GLU A 139 13.62 6.64 -2.88
CA GLU A 139 12.56 7.09 -1.96
C GLU A 139 11.15 6.80 -2.51
N HIS A 140 11.00 6.91 -3.83
CA HIS A 140 9.76 6.65 -4.55
C HIS A 140 10.04 5.78 -5.78
N PRO A 141 10.27 4.46 -5.59
CA PRO A 141 10.59 3.56 -6.68
C PRO A 141 9.38 3.41 -7.60
N ALA A 142 9.60 3.39 -8.91
CA ALA A 142 8.54 3.08 -9.85
C ALA A 142 8.19 1.58 -9.77
N PRO A 143 6.90 1.20 -9.67
CA PRO A 143 6.50 -0.19 -9.65
C PRO A 143 6.97 -0.99 -10.87
N VAL A 144 7.26 -2.27 -10.65
CA VAL A 144 7.83 -3.16 -11.65
C VAL A 144 7.01 -4.44 -11.79
N VAL A 145 6.70 -4.82 -13.02
CA VAL A 145 6.06 -6.09 -13.38
C VAL A 145 6.98 -6.90 -14.28
N GLU A 146 7.28 -8.12 -13.88
CA GLU A 146 8.11 -9.06 -14.62
C GLU A 146 7.29 -9.82 -15.67
N VAL A 147 7.71 -9.75 -16.93
CA VAL A 147 7.14 -10.54 -18.02
C VAL A 147 7.97 -11.81 -18.14
N THR A 148 7.41 -12.91 -17.66
CA THR A 148 8.06 -14.21 -17.77
C THR A 148 7.92 -14.76 -19.19
N GLY A 149 8.99 -15.36 -19.71
CA GLY A 149 9.01 -15.91 -21.06
C GLY A 149 7.86 -16.88 -21.30
N SER A 150 7.24 -16.78 -22.48
CA SER A 150 6.18 -17.69 -22.87
C SER A 150 6.76 -19.10 -22.84
N ALA A 151 6.15 -19.99 -22.07
CA ALA A 151 6.39 -21.42 -22.23
C ALA A 151 5.91 -21.76 -23.64
N THR A 152 6.79 -21.62 -24.64
CA THR A 152 6.65 -22.41 -25.85
C THR A 152 6.55 -23.81 -25.31
N ALA A 153 5.35 -24.40 -25.40
CA ALA A 153 5.19 -25.82 -25.20
C ALA A 153 6.20 -26.43 -26.14
N THR A 154 7.35 -26.83 -25.60
CA THR A 154 8.25 -27.78 -26.24
C THR A 154 7.37 -28.98 -26.38
N THR A 155 6.67 -29.06 -27.53
CA THR A 155 6.16 -30.29 -28.05
C THR A 155 7.43 -31.09 -28.31
N SER A 156 7.88 -31.77 -27.26
CA SER A 156 8.68 -32.97 -27.41
C SER A 156 7.79 -33.91 -28.21
N ALA A 157 7.88 -33.78 -29.53
CA ALA A 157 7.47 -34.82 -30.45
C ALA A 157 8.42 -35.99 -30.20
N THR A 158 8.17 -36.73 -29.12
CA THR A 158 8.59 -38.12 -29.03
C THR A 158 7.72 -38.86 -30.04
N THR A 159 8.30 -39.09 -31.21
CA THR A 159 7.82 -40.04 -32.21
C THR A 159 7.43 -41.34 -31.52
N ALA A 160 6.14 -41.63 -31.49
CA ALA A 160 5.65 -42.98 -31.24
C ALA A 160 5.88 -43.82 -32.51
N PRO A 161 6.57 -44.96 -32.43
CA PRO A 161 6.25 -46.08 -33.30
C PRO A 161 5.11 -46.87 -32.62
N GLY A 162 4.04 -47.10 -33.39
CA GLY A 162 2.94 -47.93 -32.95
C GLY A 162 3.39 -49.35 -32.62
N SER A 163 2.73 -49.95 -31.63
CA SER A 163 2.55 -51.39 -31.58
C SER A 163 1.20 -51.69 -30.94
N THR A 164 0.28 -52.11 -31.79
CA THR A 164 -0.98 -52.76 -31.44
C THR A 164 -0.67 -54.06 -30.70
N THR A 165 -1.26 -54.29 -29.53
CA THR A 165 -1.80 -55.61 -29.15
C THR A 165 -2.86 -55.43 -28.06
N SER A 166 -4.02 -55.96 -28.41
CA SER A 166 -5.23 -56.15 -27.64
C SER A 166 -4.97 -57.07 -26.44
N GLU A 167 -5.41 -56.67 -25.24
CA GLU A 167 -5.82 -57.66 -24.24
C GLU A 167 -7.15 -57.24 -23.60
N LEU A 168 -8.07 -58.19 -23.72
CA LEU A 168 -9.47 -58.22 -23.39
C LEU A 168 -9.62 -58.43 -21.87
N VAL A 169 -10.21 -57.47 -21.14
CA VAL A 169 -10.88 -57.77 -19.88
C VAL A 169 -12.11 -56.86 -19.72
N GLU A 170 -13.28 -57.46 -19.87
CA GLU A 170 -14.57 -56.99 -19.35
C GLU A 170 -15.21 -58.17 -18.61
N PRO A 171 -16.27 -57.98 -17.83
CA PRO A 171 -16.59 -56.89 -16.90
C PRO A 171 -16.93 -57.50 -15.53
N MET A 172 -17.25 -56.72 -14.49
CA MET A 172 -18.31 -56.99 -13.48
C MET A 172 -18.16 -55.97 -12.34
N GLY A 173 -19.18 -55.14 -12.12
CA GLY A 173 -19.19 -54.19 -11.00
C GLY A 173 -20.30 -53.15 -11.08
N THR A 174 -21.55 -53.61 -11.02
CA THR A 174 -22.78 -52.91 -10.60
C THR A 174 -22.47 -51.74 -9.64
N THR A 175 -22.95 -50.51 -9.83
CA THR A 175 -24.24 -50.00 -9.32
C THR A 175 -24.41 -48.50 -9.70
N PRO A 176 -25.57 -48.04 -10.19
CA PRO A 176 -26.01 -46.63 -10.08
C PRO A 176 -27.36 -46.54 -9.33
N PRO A 177 -27.96 -45.34 -9.16
CA PRO A 177 -27.41 -44.02 -8.82
C PRO A 177 -28.14 -43.44 -7.57
N GLU A 178 -27.75 -42.24 -7.13
CA GLU A 178 -28.61 -41.17 -6.57
C GLU A 178 -27.85 -40.36 -5.51
N THR A 179 -27.52 -39.11 -5.83
CA THR A 179 -27.55 -38.01 -4.85
C THR A 179 -28.06 -36.76 -5.57
N THR A 180 -29.38 -36.63 -5.46
CA THR A 180 -30.22 -35.43 -5.35
C THR A 180 -29.53 -34.07 -5.52
N ALA A 181 -29.85 -33.42 -6.64
CA ALA A 181 -29.81 -31.98 -6.77
C ALA A 181 -30.82 -31.33 -5.81
N THR A 182 -30.37 -30.42 -4.95
CA THR A 182 -31.26 -29.58 -4.14
C THR A 182 -31.32 -28.20 -4.80
N THR A 183 -32.40 -27.98 -5.55
CA THR A 183 -32.85 -26.67 -6.00
C THR A 183 -33.57 -26.00 -4.83
N THR A 184 -32.96 -25.00 -4.21
CA THR A 184 -33.67 -24.10 -3.29
C THR A 184 -34.13 -22.87 -4.07
N THR A 185 -35.36 -22.95 -4.56
CA THR A 185 -36.18 -21.79 -4.92
C THR A 185 -36.89 -21.32 -3.66
N SER A 186 -36.57 -20.10 -3.22
CA SER A 186 -37.40 -19.36 -2.27
C SER A 186 -37.82 -18.06 -2.95
N GLU A 187 -38.99 -18.13 -3.58
CA GLU A 187 -39.88 -17.01 -3.78
C GLU A 187 -40.87 -17.00 -2.60
N VAL A 188 -41.14 -15.83 -2.03
CA VAL A 188 -42.50 -15.35 -1.67
C VAL A 188 -42.39 -14.02 -0.89
N ALA A 189 -42.96 -13.00 -1.54
CA ALA A 189 -43.78 -11.91 -1.01
C ALA A 189 -43.30 -10.99 0.13
N ILE A 190 -43.03 -9.75 -0.29
CA ILE A 190 -43.58 -8.47 0.18
C ILE A 190 -44.65 -8.58 1.30
N PRO A 191 -44.52 -7.75 2.35
CA PRO A 191 -45.63 -6.86 2.67
C PRO A 191 -45.22 -5.38 2.66
N VAL A 192 -46.07 -4.60 1.98
CA VAL A 192 -46.16 -3.14 2.09
C VAL A 192 -46.77 -2.81 3.45
N GLY A 193 -46.28 -1.75 4.08
CA GLY A 193 -46.83 -1.21 5.32
C GLY A 193 -46.15 0.10 5.67
N GLU A 194 -46.80 1.19 5.29
CA GLU A 194 -46.54 2.58 5.67
C GLU A 194 -46.23 2.78 7.16
N ASP A 195 -45.26 3.66 7.45
CA ASP A 195 -45.38 4.58 8.58
C ASP A 195 -44.96 5.99 8.15
N LYS A 196 -45.76 6.96 8.59
CA LYS A 196 -45.67 8.40 8.35
C LYS A 196 -45.05 9.06 9.59
N GLY A 197 -44.30 10.14 9.38
CA GLY A 197 -43.88 11.10 10.41
C GLY A 197 -42.56 11.72 9.96
N ASP A 198 -42.57 12.87 9.28
CA ASP A 198 -42.61 14.22 9.87
C ASP A 198 -41.47 14.39 10.91
N ASP A 199 -40.39 15.09 10.53
CA ASP A 199 -40.05 16.41 11.11
C ASP A 199 -38.67 16.92 10.65
N ASP A 200 -38.72 18.17 10.18
CA ASP A 200 -37.77 19.26 10.30
C ASP A 200 -36.33 19.19 9.72
N SER A 201 -36.12 20.10 8.78
CA SER A 201 -34.84 20.72 8.47
C SER A 201 -34.52 21.83 9.47
N ASP A 202 -33.35 21.77 10.12
CA ASP A 202 -32.49 22.95 10.32
C ASP A 202 -31.02 22.53 10.58
N PRO A 203 -30.01 23.15 9.93
CA PRO A 203 -28.61 22.80 10.07
C PRO A 203 -27.92 23.60 11.19
N ALA A 204 -27.59 22.94 12.30
CA ALA A 204 -26.73 23.50 13.35
C ALA A 204 -25.37 22.80 13.41
N VAL A 205 -24.36 23.51 12.92
CA VAL A 205 -22.93 23.27 13.12
C VAL A 205 -22.59 23.19 14.61
N PRO A 206 -21.75 22.23 15.05
CA PRO A 206 -20.82 22.53 16.13
C PRO A 206 -19.35 22.48 15.67
N ILE A 207 -18.69 23.60 15.93
CA ILE A 207 -17.26 23.88 15.80
C ILE A 207 -16.44 23.01 16.77
N ILE A 208 -15.37 22.44 16.20
CA ILE A 208 -14.04 22.13 16.74
C ILE A 208 -13.80 22.42 18.23
N ILE A 209 -13.51 21.37 19.00
CA ILE A 209 -12.60 21.38 20.16
C ILE A 209 -11.73 20.14 20.00
N GLY A 210 -10.49 20.22 19.51
CA GLY A 210 -9.40 20.87 20.24
C GLY A 210 -8.82 19.93 21.30
N GLY A 211 -8.43 18.71 20.91
CA GLY A 211 -7.73 17.77 21.78
C GLY A 211 -6.28 18.21 22.01
N VAL A 212 -6.08 19.15 22.95
CA VAL A 212 -4.75 19.54 23.41
C VAL A 212 -4.17 18.42 24.26
N VAL A 213 -3.14 17.77 23.72
CA VAL A 213 -2.21 16.90 24.46
C VAL A 213 -1.37 17.79 25.38
N VAL A 214 -1.68 17.81 26.68
CA VAL A 214 -0.80 18.39 27.71
C VAL A 214 0.10 17.28 28.25
N LEU A 215 1.26 17.09 27.62
CA LEU A 215 2.37 16.39 28.26
C LEU A 215 3.13 17.37 29.15
N ALA A 216 2.80 17.36 30.44
CA ALA A 216 3.49 18.12 31.47
C ALA A 216 4.90 17.56 31.70
N VAL A 217 5.91 18.14 31.05
CA VAL A 217 7.33 17.90 31.40
C VAL A 217 7.68 18.83 32.55
N ILE A 218 7.77 18.26 33.76
CA ILE A 218 8.28 18.94 34.96
C ILE A 218 9.80 19.13 34.79
N GLY A 219 10.20 20.32 34.34
CA GLY A 219 11.59 20.74 34.31
C GLY A 219 12.10 21.08 35.71
N GLY A 220 12.94 20.20 36.27
CA GLY A 220 13.70 20.45 37.48
C GLY A 220 14.91 21.36 37.20
N GLY A 221 14.85 22.60 37.65
CA GLY A 221 15.99 23.53 37.64
C GLY A 221 17.01 23.16 38.72
N ILE A 222 18.21 22.75 38.30
CA ILE A 222 19.38 22.66 39.17
C ILE A 222 20.18 23.96 39.05
N ALA A 223 20.19 24.74 40.13
CA ALA A 223 21.01 25.93 40.31
C ALA A 223 22.51 25.56 40.32
N PHE A 224 23.29 26.11 39.39
CA PHE A 224 24.76 26.07 39.46
C PHE A 224 25.29 27.41 39.98
N ALA A 225 25.61 27.45 41.27
CA ALA A 225 26.35 28.54 41.89
C ALA A 225 27.83 28.45 41.47
N ARG A 226 28.34 29.44 40.72
CA ARG A 226 29.79 29.71 40.62
C ARG A 226 30.16 30.87 41.51
N SER A 227 30.99 30.58 42.51
CA SER A 227 31.54 31.55 43.46
C SER A 227 32.79 32.24 42.89
N ARG A 228 32.80 33.58 43.04
CA ARG A 228 33.89 34.58 43.15
C ARG A 228 35.33 34.13 42.87
N LYS A 229 36.09 34.76 41.96
CA LYS A 229 36.67 36.12 41.98
C LYS A 229 37.57 36.38 43.21
N GLY A 230 38.88 36.10 43.07
CA GLY A 230 39.96 36.91 43.63
C GLY A 230 40.64 37.57 42.42
N GLN A 231 40.67 38.89 42.25
CA GLN A 231 41.34 39.92 43.05
C GLN A 231 42.86 39.72 43.04
N GLY A 232 43.48 40.09 41.92
CA GLY A 232 44.87 40.50 41.86
C GLY A 232 44.90 41.95 41.42
N ASP A 233 45.03 42.85 42.39
CA ASP A 233 45.31 44.27 42.19
C ASP A 233 46.73 44.44 41.64
N GLY A 234 46.89 45.30 40.64
CA GLY A 234 48.17 45.64 40.04
C GLY A 234 48.05 46.92 39.24
N ASP A 235 47.88 48.04 39.94
CA ASP A 235 47.96 49.40 39.38
C ASP A 235 49.39 49.94 39.58
N ASP A 236 50.03 50.16 38.44
CA ASP A 236 50.99 51.19 38.00
C ASP A 236 51.74 52.11 39.01
N SER A 237 53.06 52.25 38.73
CA SER A 237 53.93 53.46 38.86
C SER A 237 54.39 54.03 40.22
N ALA A 238 55.73 54.04 40.43
CA ALA A 238 56.54 55.27 40.57
C ALA A 238 58.05 54.98 40.73
N ALA A 239 58.84 55.82 40.05
CA ALA A 239 60.26 56.20 40.25
C ALA A 239 61.39 55.26 39.76
#